data_AF-A0A916VZ82-F1
#
_entry.id   AF-A0A916VZ82-F1
#
_cell.length_a   1.000
_cell.length_b   1.000
_cell.length_c   1.000
_cell.angle_alpha   90.00
_cell.angle_beta   90.00
_cell.angle_gamma   90.00
#
_symmetry.space_group_name_H-M   'P 1'
#
loop_
_entity.id
_entity.type
_entity.pdbx_description
1 polymer ?
#
loop_
_entity_poly.entity_id
_entity_poly.type
_entity_poly.pdbx_seq_one_letter_code
_entity_poly.pdbx_strand_id
1 'polypeptide(L)'
;MVKHQVTQVPRSIMDANRKEISDELTILEGELPSGLHGHMFIVAPVGNFEVDDKGRPILKDIYKRISQRNLIDDNGNTFMNGDGMIYRFDFDEEGKVKWKQKIANSPDYKVDKKIEESPDLKYREILKFYNFGLIRFSPALGLRNQLNTAFVPFKFGKDNHERLLITYDAGIPYEINTKTLDVKAPVGSLDEWIPDPNQPRHLFPTILSTAHPIFDHQTEEMFTVNYSRSLLNLLRIFPWSFSLLTNIIVGNRTKSRTDKKYLESLIG
;
A
#
# COMPACT_ATOMS: atom_id res chain seq x y z
N MET A 1 -10.83 33.47 17.25
CA MET A 1 -10.19 32.63 16.21
C MET A 1 -9.21 31.69 16.88
N VAL A 2 -9.52 30.39 16.93
CA VAL A 2 -8.59 29.38 17.42
C VAL A 2 -7.56 29.16 16.31
N LYS A 3 -6.29 29.51 16.54
CA LYS A 3 -5.20 29.09 15.66
C LYS A 3 -5.11 27.57 15.78
N HIS A 4 -5.55 26.84 14.77
CA HIS A 4 -5.25 25.42 14.69
C HIS A 4 -3.73 25.28 14.51
N GLN A 5 -3.08 24.74 15.54
CA GLN A 5 -1.68 24.35 15.49
C GLN A 5 -1.57 23.19 14.51
N VAL A 6 -1.08 23.47 13.30
CA VAL A 6 -0.83 22.45 12.29
C VAL A 6 0.32 21.59 12.83
N THR A 7 0.02 20.34 13.17
CA THR A 7 1.05 19.36 13.53
C THR A 7 1.84 19.05 12.27
N GLN A 8 3.04 19.60 12.15
CA GLN A 8 3.93 19.28 11.03
C GLN A 8 4.70 18.01 11.36
N VAL A 9 4.49 16.95 10.59
CA VAL A 9 5.36 15.78 10.61
C VAL A 9 6.75 16.22 10.12
N PRO A 10 7.84 15.84 10.80
CA PRO A 10 9.20 16.15 10.34
C PRO A 10 9.41 15.76 8.88
N ARG A 11 9.98 16.67 8.09
CA ARG A 11 10.20 16.46 6.65
C ARG A 11 11.03 15.21 6.34
N SER A 12 11.97 14.87 7.21
CA SER A 12 12.78 13.64 7.11
C SER A 12 11.96 12.35 7.14
N ILE A 13 10.75 12.38 7.71
CA ILE A 13 9.82 11.24 7.75
C ILE A 13 8.92 11.23 6.51
N MET A 14 8.77 12.38 5.85
CA MET A 14 7.93 12.57 4.66
C MET A 14 8.69 12.33 3.34
N ASP A 15 10.02 12.42 3.35
CA ASP A 15 10.86 12.11 2.20
C ASP A 15 11.12 10.59 2.18
N ALA A 16 10.69 9.90 1.12
CA ALA A 16 10.83 8.46 0.97
C ALA A 16 11.68 8.08 -0.25
N ASN A 17 12.36 6.94 -0.18
CA ASN A 17 13.14 6.39 -1.30
C ASN A 17 12.62 4.99 -1.66
N ARG A 18 12.23 4.85 -2.93
CA ARG A 18 11.69 3.60 -3.50
C ARG A 18 12.74 2.73 -4.19
N LYS A 19 14.00 3.16 -4.24
CA LYS A 19 15.08 2.43 -4.90
C LYS A 19 15.38 1.15 -4.13
N GLU A 20 15.41 0.01 -4.81
CA GLU A 20 15.86 -1.25 -4.21
C GLU A 20 17.40 -1.29 -4.20
N ILE A 21 17.99 -1.62 -3.06
CA ILE A 21 19.45 -1.56 -2.83
C ILE A 21 19.85 -2.80 -2.02
N SER A 22 21.04 -3.31 -2.25
CA SER A 22 21.72 -4.28 -1.39
C SER A 22 23.16 -3.82 -1.23
N ASP A 23 23.63 -3.73 0.01
CA ASP A 23 24.97 -3.22 0.32
C ASP A 23 25.46 -3.70 1.70
N GLU A 24 26.64 -3.25 2.11
CA GLU A 24 27.20 -3.42 3.46
C GLU A 24 27.23 -2.07 4.18
N LEU A 25 26.83 -2.05 5.47
CA LEU A 25 26.91 -0.85 6.28
C LEU A 25 28.32 -0.67 6.84
N THR A 26 28.80 0.57 6.81
CA THR A 26 30.03 0.97 7.51
C THR A 26 29.70 1.39 8.94
N ILE A 27 30.38 0.80 9.92
CA ILE A 27 30.29 1.22 11.33
C ILE A 27 31.05 2.53 11.47
N LEU A 28 30.34 3.61 11.85
CA LEU A 28 30.94 4.94 12.03
C LEU A 28 31.42 5.18 13.46
N GLU A 29 30.76 4.58 14.44
CA GLU A 29 31.05 4.72 15.87
C GLU A 29 30.66 3.44 16.63
N GLY A 30 31.45 3.07 17.63
CA GLY A 30 31.24 1.87 18.46
C GLY A 30 31.67 0.56 17.78
N GLU A 31 31.26 -0.55 18.39
CA GLU A 31 31.54 -1.91 17.91
C GLU A 31 30.25 -2.74 17.96
N LEU A 32 30.08 -3.67 17.03
CA LEU A 32 28.97 -4.62 17.10
C LEU A 32 29.19 -5.58 18.28
N PRO A 33 28.15 -5.91 19.06
CA PRO A 33 28.26 -6.89 20.12
C PRO A 33 28.73 -8.24 19.59
N SER A 34 29.68 -8.86 20.30
CA SER A 34 30.15 -10.19 19.95
C SER A 34 29.03 -11.23 20.07
N GLY A 35 28.96 -12.14 19.10
CA GLY A 35 27.93 -13.18 19.05
C GLY A 35 26.54 -12.70 18.61
N LEU A 36 26.39 -11.44 18.19
CA LEU A 36 25.19 -10.98 17.49
C LEU A 36 25.02 -11.77 16.19
N HIS A 37 23.87 -12.41 16.02
CA HIS A 37 23.57 -13.24 14.85
C HIS A 37 22.09 -13.14 14.48
N GLY A 38 21.77 -13.48 13.23
CA GLY A 38 20.42 -13.49 12.71
C GLY A 38 20.08 -12.24 11.91
N HIS A 39 18.80 -11.90 11.86
CA HIS A 39 18.28 -10.92 10.91
C HIS A 39 17.29 -9.97 11.56
N MET A 40 17.38 -8.69 11.20
CA MET A 40 16.37 -7.69 11.55
C MET A 40 15.55 -7.36 10.31
N PHE A 41 14.23 -7.35 10.46
CA PHE A 41 13.30 -6.95 9.42
C PHE A 41 12.53 -5.70 9.85
N ILE A 42 12.47 -4.70 8.97
CA ILE A 42 11.67 -3.47 9.16
C ILE A 42 10.82 -3.28 7.92
N VAL A 43 9.56 -2.89 8.09
CA VAL A 43 8.70 -2.46 6.99
C VAL A 43 8.36 -0.99 7.20
N ALA A 44 8.41 -0.21 6.12
CA ALA A 44 7.97 1.18 6.14
C ALA A 44 7.25 1.54 4.83
N PRO A 45 6.24 2.42 4.90
CA PRO A 45 5.61 2.98 3.71
C PRO A 45 6.58 3.92 2.97
N VAL A 46 6.71 3.78 1.65
CA VAL A 46 7.62 4.59 0.82
C VAL A 46 6.92 5.34 -0.33
N GLY A 47 5.72 5.88 -0.05
CA GLY A 47 4.88 6.52 -1.05
C GLY A 47 4.33 5.54 -2.10
N ASN A 48 3.78 6.04 -3.20
CA ASN A 48 3.18 5.25 -4.30
C ASN A 48 3.42 5.93 -5.66
N PHE A 49 2.92 5.40 -6.76
CA PHE A 49 3.21 5.94 -8.11
C PHE A 49 2.66 7.35 -8.41
N GLU A 50 1.83 7.93 -7.54
CA GLU A 50 1.40 9.33 -7.64
C GLU A 50 2.33 10.29 -6.88
N VAL A 51 3.58 9.90 -6.66
CA VAL A 51 4.64 10.69 -6.03
C VAL A 51 5.85 10.85 -6.94
N ASP A 52 6.58 11.94 -6.76
CA ASP A 52 7.82 12.28 -7.44
C ASP A 52 8.96 11.37 -6.97
N ASP A 53 10.14 11.56 -7.58
CA ASP A 53 11.33 10.74 -7.31
C ASP A 53 11.82 10.78 -5.85
N LYS A 54 11.23 11.64 -5.00
CA LYS A 54 11.53 11.77 -3.56
C LYS A 54 10.38 11.30 -2.66
N GLY A 55 9.38 10.62 -3.20
CA GLY A 55 8.23 10.18 -2.40
C GLY A 55 7.18 11.28 -2.18
N ARG A 56 7.36 12.48 -2.75
CA ARG A 56 6.48 13.64 -2.52
C ARG A 56 5.39 13.68 -3.60
N PRO A 57 4.12 13.93 -3.30
CA PRO A 57 3.10 13.73 -4.32
C PRO A 57 3.18 14.69 -5.53
N ILE A 58 2.86 14.16 -6.71
CA ILE A 58 2.84 14.89 -7.98
C ILE A 58 1.53 15.67 -8.06
N LEU A 59 1.64 17.01 -8.10
CA LEU A 59 0.50 17.92 -8.18
C LEU A 59 -0.38 17.65 -9.40
N LYS A 60 -1.69 17.47 -9.19
CA LYS A 60 -2.72 17.59 -10.23
C LYS A 60 -3.75 18.66 -9.83
N ASP A 61 -4.20 19.46 -10.80
CA ASP A 61 -5.07 20.64 -10.60
C ASP A 61 -6.36 20.37 -9.80
N ILE A 62 -6.82 19.12 -9.74
CA ILE A 62 -8.01 18.70 -8.98
C ILE A 62 -7.80 18.79 -7.45
N TYR A 63 -6.59 18.52 -6.95
CA TYR A 63 -6.35 18.47 -5.50
C TYR A 63 -6.07 19.85 -4.87
N LYS A 64 -5.70 20.83 -5.71
CA LYS A 64 -5.46 22.23 -5.32
C LYS A 64 -6.65 22.92 -4.66
N ARG A 65 -7.87 22.40 -4.84
CA ARG A 65 -9.11 22.91 -4.23
C ARG A 65 -9.43 22.30 -2.85
N ILE A 66 -8.77 21.21 -2.48
CA ILE A 66 -9.16 20.32 -1.38
C ILE A 66 -8.26 20.52 -0.15
N SER A 67 -7.06 21.06 -0.33
CA SER A 67 -5.99 21.08 0.65
C SER A 67 -6.09 22.11 1.79
N GLN A 68 -7.23 22.79 1.94
CA GLN A 68 -7.40 23.88 2.91
C GLN A 68 -7.45 23.44 4.41
N ARG A 69 -7.05 22.20 4.75
CA ARG A 69 -7.16 21.65 6.12
C ARG A 69 -5.91 20.96 6.69
N ASN A 70 -4.74 21.04 6.03
CA ASN A 70 -3.41 20.79 6.62
C ASN A 70 -3.16 19.46 7.40
N LEU A 71 -3.96 18.40 7.18
CA LEU A 71 -3.72 17.06 7.75
C LEU A 71 -3.26 16.03 6.72
N ILE A 72 -3.30 16.44 5.46
CA ILE A 72 -3.17 15.67 4.24
C ILE A 72 -2.46 16.64 3.30
N ASP A 73 -1.39 16.21 2.62
CA ASP A 73 -0.72 17.12 1.69
C ASP A 73 -1.67 17.57 0.57
N ASP A 74 -1.23 18.53 -0.22
CA ASP A 74 -2.05 19.16 -1.27
C ASP A 74 -2.62 18.17 -2.32
N ASN A 75 -2.33 16.87 -2.21
CA ASN A 75 -2.68 15.79 -3.13
C ASN A 75 -3.46 14.62 -2.50
N GLY A 76 -3.89 14.71 -1.24
CA GLY A 76 -4.70 13.64 -0.64
C GLY A 76 -3.89 12.52 0.04
N ASN A 77 -2.55 12.63 0.09
CA ASN A 77 -1.66 11.59 0.58
C ASN A 77 -1.31 11.76 2.06
N THR A 78 -1.10 10.61 2.70
CA THR A 78 -0.57 10.50 4.06
C THR A 78 0.70 9.66 3.99
N PHE A 79 1.66 9.89 4.90
CA PHE A 79 2.88 9.08 4.95
C PHE A 79 2.58 7.59 5.18
N MET A 80 1.42 7.26 5.75
CA MET A 80 0.96 5.88 5.97
C MET A 80 0.38 5.21 4.70
N ASN A 81 0.05 5.98 3.67
CA ASN A 81 -0.50 5.48 2.40
C ASN A 81 0.61 5.32 1.35
N GLY A 82 1.52 4.38 1.60
CA GLY A 82 2.60 4.03 0.69
C GLY A 82 2.78 2.53 0.53
N ASP A 83 3.37 2.08 -0.57
CA ASP A 83 3.78 0.69 -0.73
C ASP A 83 4.78 0.32 0.37
N GLY A 84 4.69 -0.91 0.88
CA GLY A 84 5.62 -1.42 1.87
C GLY A 84 7.01 -1.65 1.27
N MET A 85 8.01 -0.99 1.82
CA MET A 85 9.42 -1.32 1.61
C MET A 85 9.89 -2.20 2.76
N ILE A 86 10.42 -3.37 2.41
CA ILE A 86 11.02 -4.32 3.34
C ILE A 86 12.51 -3.99 3.44
N TYR A 87 13.00 -3.76 4.63
CA TYR A 87 14.41 -3.65 4.96
C TYR A 87 14.83 -4.91 5.72
N ARG A 88 15.95 -5.51 5.31
CA ARG A 88 16.57 -6.64 5.99
C ARG A 88 18.01 -6.30 6.31
N PHE A 89 18.41 -6.51 7.56
CA PHE A 89 19.78 -6.40 8.04
C PHE A 89 20.26 -7.78 8.49
N ASP A 90 21.45 -8.16 8.05
CA ASP A 90 22.06 -9.47 8.23
C ASP A 90 23.30 -9.34 9.12
N PHE A 91 23.28 -10.09 10.22
CA PHE A 91 24.36 -10.15 11.23
C PHE A 91 25.05 -11.52 11.21
N ASP A 92 25.11 -12.18 10.06
CA ASP A 92 25.66 -13.55 9.94
C ASP A 92 27.20 -13.58 9.94
N GLU A 93 27.86 -12.42 9.80
CA GLU A 93 29.31 -12.27 9.78
C GLU A 93 29.74 -11.34 10.92
N GLU A 94 30.66 -11.82 11.76
CA GLU A 94 31.21 -11.05 12.89
C GLU A 94 31.75 -9.69 12.41
N GLY A 95 31.34 -8.61 13.09
CA GLY A 95 31.79 -7.26 12.80
C GLY A 95 31.21 -6.63 11.52
N LYS A 96 30.28 -7.29 10.82
CA LYS A 96 29.67 -6.77 9.59
C LYS A 96 28.15 -6.75 9.65
N VAL A 97 27.56 -5.79 8.95
CA VAL A 97 26.11 -5.74 8.70
C VAL A 97 25.88 -5.61 7.21
N LYS A 98 25.40 -6.68 6.58
CA LYS A 98 24.86 -6.59 5.22
C LYS A 98 23.42 -6.16 5.31
N TRP A 99 22.95 -5.40 4.33
CA TRP A 99 21.58 -4.96 4.31
C TRP A 99 21.02 -4.92 2.90
N LYS A 100 19.70 -5.00 2.80
CA LYS A 100 18.99 -4.78 1.55
C LYS A 100 17.58 -4.28 1.78
N GLN A 101 17.07 -3.56 0.80
CA GLN A 101 15.70 -3.09 0.76
C GLN A 101 14.99 -3.47 -0.53
N LYS A 102 13.72 -3.89 -0.43
CA LYS A 102 12.89 -4.32 -1.55
C LYS A 102 11.42 -3.97 -1.35
N ILE A 103 10.74 -3.53 -2.40
CA ILE A 103 9.30 -3.27 -2.33
C ILE A 103 8.54 -4.61 -2.23
N ALA A 104 7.56 -4.67 -1.34
CA ALA A 104 6.60 -5.75 -1.23
C ALA A 104 5.72 -5.79 -2.50
N ASN A 105 6.18 -6.54 -3.50
CA ASN A 105 5.66 -6.55 -4.86
C ASN A 105 4.41 -7.42 -5.03
N SER A 106 3.35 -7.10 -4.27
CA SER A 106 2.05 -7.79 -4.34
C SER A 106 1.45 -7.80 -5.76
N PRO A 107 0.48 -8.68 -6.06
CA PRO A 107 -0.21 -8.68 -7.36
C PRO A 107 -0.84 -7.33 -7.69
N ASP A 108 -1.48 -6.67 -6.73
CA ASP A 108 -2.08 -5.34 -6.91
C ASP A 108 -1.03 -4.24 -7.14
N TYR A 109 0.15 -4.34 -6.52
CA TYR A 109 1.31 -3.49 -6.81
C TYR A 109 1.74 -3.58 -8.28
N LYS A 110 1.88 -4.81 -8.79
CA LYS A 110 2.30 -5.04 -10.17
C LYS A 110 1.29 -4.46 -11.17
N VAL A 111 0.00 -4.56 -10.88
CA VAL A 111 -1.06 -3.99 -11.73
C VAL A 111 -1.05 -2.47 -11.70
N ASP A 112 -0.97 -1.86 -10.52
CA ASP A 112 -0.90 -0.41 -10.38
C ASP A 112 0.33 0.17 -11.10
N LYS A 113 1.51 -0.45 -10.89
CA LYS A 113 2.75 -0.10 -11.61
C LYS A 113 2.53 -0.10 -13.12
N LYS A 114 1.94 -1.18 -13.64
CA LYS A 114 1.74 -1.34 -15.08
C LYS A 114 0.78 -0.29 -15.66
N ILE A 115 -0.26 0.08 -14.92
CA ILE A 115 -1.22 1.12 -15.31
C ILE A 115 -0.54 2.50 -15.33
N GLU A 116 0.32 2.79 -14.35
CA GLU A 116 1.04 4.06 -14.28
C GLU A 116 2.10 4.18 -15.38
N GLU A 117 2.78 3.08 -15.73
CA GLU A 117 3.69 2.98 -16.88
C GLU A 117 2.97 3.02 -18.24
N SER A 118 1.64 2.96 -18.28
CA SER A 118 0.84 2.88 -19.51
C SER A 118 -0.15 4.06 -19.60
N PRO A 119 0.31 5.30 -19.86
CA PRO A 119 -0.55 6.48 -19.86
C PRO A 119 -1.68 6.41 -20.89
N ASP A 120 -1.47 5.74 -22.02
CA ASP A 120 -2.45 5.60 -23.12
C ASP A 120 -3.38 4.40 -22.95
N LEU A 121 -3.37 3.73 -21.79
CA LEU A 121 -4.19 2.55 -21.53
C LEU A 121 -5.68 2.88 -21.69
N LYS A 122 -6.38 2.06 -22.47
CA LYS A 122 -7.84 2.19 -22.62
C LYS A 122 -8.51 2.02 -21.26
N TYR A 123 -9.47 2.90 -20.95
CA TYR A 123 -10.19 2.93 -19.67
C TYR A 123 -9.31 3.20 -18.43
N ARG A 124 -8.12 3.80 -18.62
CA ARG A 124 -7.20 4.13 -17.53
C ARG A 124 -7.88 4.81 -16.34
N GLU A 125 -8.78 5.75 -16.57
CA GLU A 125 -9.44 6.50 -15.48
C GLU A 125 -10.30 5.65 -14.53
N ILE A 126 -10.78 4.47 -14.95
CA ILE A 126 -11.51 3.57 -14.04
C ILE A 126 -10.63 2.44 -13.52
N LEU A 127 -9.53 2.13 -14.21
CA LEU A 127 -8.55 1.11 -13.80
C LEU A 127 -7.54 1.67 -12.80
N LYS A 128 -7.18 2.94 -12.92
CA LYS A 128 -6.20 3.62 -12.09
C LYS A 128 -6.57 3.54 -10.61
N PHE A 129 -5.57 3.33 -9.76
CA PHE A 129 -5.72 3.52 -8.32
C PHE A 129 -5.48 4.97 -7.93
N TYR A 130 -6.37 5.50 -7.11
CA TYR A 130 -6.33 6.85 -6.58
C TYR A 130 -6.16 6.82 -5.07
N ASN A 131 -5.47 7.82 -4.53
CA ASN A 131 -5.29 7.94 -3.10
C ASN A 131 -6.52 8.58 -2.43
N PHE A 132 -7.00 7.97 -1.35
CA PHE A 132 -8.11 8.45 -0.53
C PHE A 132 -7.71 8.42 0.95
N GLY A 133 -6.78 9.29 1.33
CA GLY A 133 -6.28 9.35 2.72
C GLY A 133 -5.33 8.19 3.01
N LEU A 134 -5.78 7.24 3.84
CA LEU A 134 -5.00 6.05 4.25
C LEU A 134 -5.07 4.88 3.26
N ILE A 135 -5.97 4.96 2.28
CA ILE A 135 -6.20 3.87 1.33
C ILE A 135 -5.92 4.29 -0.10
N ARG A 136 -5.65 3.31 -0.95
CA ARG A 136 -5.46 3.50 -2.39
C ARG A 136 -6.41 2.57 -3.16
N PHE A 137 -7.31 3.15 -3.95
CA PHE A 137 -8.49 2.45 -4.48
C PHE A 137 -8.71 2.74 -5.97
N SER A 138 -9.11 1.71 -6.71
CA SER A 138 -9.49 1.76 -8.12
C SER A 138 -10.98 1.48 -8.27
N PRO A 139 -11.75 2.32 -9.01
CA PRO A 139 -13.17 2.08 -9.24
C PRO A 139 -13.50 0.72 -9.89
N ALA A 140 -12.61 0.18 -10.72
CA ALA A 140 -12.83 -1.10 -11.40
C ALA A 140 -12.07 -2.26 -10.73
N LEU A 141 -10.93 -2.00 -10.11
CA LEU A 141 -10.04 -3.05 -9.59
C LEU A 141 -10.13 -3.24 -8.08
N GLY A 142 -10.65 -2.28 -7.32
CA GLY A 142 -10.82 -2.36 -5.88
C GLY A 142 -9.65 -1.81 -5.07
N LEU A 143 -9.36 -2.41 -3.92
CA LEU A 143 -8.46 -1.85 -2.90
C LEU A 143 -7.04 -2.40 -3.03
N ARG A 144 -6.02 -1.53 -2.93
CA ARG A 144 -4.61 -1.94 -2.84
C ARG A 144 -4.33 -2.58 -1.49
N ASN A 145 -3.57 -3.67 -1.51
CA ASN A 145 -2.98 -4.26 -0.32
C ASN A 145 -1.52 -3.79 -0.23
N GLN A 146 -1.27 -2.75 0.58
CA GLN A 146 0.02 -2.05 0.56
C GLN A 146 1.15 -2.79 1.28
N LEU A 147 0.80 -3.76 2.15
CA LEU A 147 1.76 -4.59 2.88
C LEU A 147 2.85 -3.78 3.59
N ASN A 148 2.47 -2.72 4.31
CA ASN A 148 3.40 -1.69 4.80
C ASN A 148 3.45 -1.53 6.32
N THR A 149 2.75 -2.38 7.09
CA THR A 149 2.46 -2.09 8.51
C THR A 149 3.30 -2.91 9.48
N ALA A 150 3.29 -4.23 9.39
CA ALA A 150 4.04 -5.06 10.33
C ALA A 150 4.56 -6.36 9.71
N PHE A 151 5.48 -6.99 10.44
CA PHE A 151 5.87 -8.37 10.24
C PHE A 151 5.35 -9.25 11.37
N VAL A 152 4.97 -10.49 11.05
CA VAL A 152 4.59 -11.50 12.03
C VAL A 152 5.35 -12.79 11.77
N PRO A 153 6.31 -13.16 12.63
CA PRO A 153 6.99 -14.44 12.53
C PRO A 153 6.03 -15.56 12.97
N PHE A 154 6.14 -16.71 12.33
CA PHE A 154 5.35 -17.88 12.67
C PHE A 154 6.03 -19.16 12.21
N LYS A 155 5.75 -20.25 12.91
CA LYS A 155 6.27 -21.58 12.58
C LYS A 155 5.33 -22.65 13.13
N PHE A 156 4.67 -23.37 12.25
CA PHE A 156 3.89 -24.55 12.64
C PHE A 156 4.81 -25.75 12.86
N GLY A 157 4.40 -26.76 13.61
CA GLY A 157 5.25 -27.90 13.99
C GLY A 157 5.79 -28.73 12.80
N LYS A 158 5.15 -28.62 11.63
CA LYS A 158 5.62 -29.25 10.38
C LYS A 158 6.63 -28.40 9.60
N ASP A 159 6.83 -27.15 9.98
CA ASP A 159 7.72 -26.22 9.29
C ASP A 159 9.17 -26.43 9.74
N ASN A 160 10.08 -26.56 8.77
CA ASN A 160 11.51 -26.74 9.03
C ASN A 160 12.25 -25.42 9.36
N HIS A 161 11.58 -24.28 9.25
CA HIS A 161 12.15 -22.95 9.48
C HIS A 161 11.05 -21.95 9.86
N GLU A 162 11.45 -20.87 10.55
CA GLU A 162 10.58 -19.71 10.78
C GLU A 162 10.16 -19.09 9.45
N ARG A 163 8.87 -18.76 9.35
CA ARG A 163 8.27 -18.06 8.22
C ARG A 163 7.89 -16.65 8.67
N LEU A 164 7.67 -15.76 7.72
CA LEU A 164 7.42 -14.36 8.01
C LEU A 164 6.26 -13.83 7.17
N LEU A 165 5.23 -13.31 7.83
CA LEU A 165 4.15 -12.58 7.19
C LEU A 165 4.47 -11.09 7.13
N ILE A 166 4.05 -10.44 6.06
CA ILE A 166 3.94 -8.98 5.94
C ILE A 166 2.46 -8.59 5.87
N THR A 167 2.10 -7.52 6.56
CA THR A 167 0.69 -7.20 6.85
C THR A 167 0.34 -5.74 6.57
N TYR A 168 -0.96 -5.48 6.47
CA TYR A 168 -1.57 -4.16 6.30
C TYR A 168 -3.00 -4.17 6.87
N ASP A 169 -3.45 -3.07 7.49
CA ASP A 169 -4.78 -2.96 8.12
C ASP A 169 -5.96 -2.94 7.12
N ALA A 170 -5.70 -3.14 5.83
CA ALA A 170 -6.74 -3.26 4.80
C ALA A 170 -6.30 -4.18 3.66
N GLY A 171 -6.02 -5.44 3.98
CA GLY A 171 -5.74 -6.47 3.00
C GLY A 171 -5.61 -7.85 3.63
N ILE A 172 -5.19 -8.83 2.83
CA ILE A 172 -4.84 -10.17 3.30
C ILE A 172 -3.34 -10.18 3.64
N PRO A 173 -2.89 -10.74 4.78
CA PRO A 173 -1.47 -10.95 5.05
C PRO A 173 -0.80 -11.80 3.96
N TYR A 174 0.47 -11.52 3.66
CA TYR A 174 1.24 -12.34 2.71
C TYR A 174 2.47 -12.94 3.38
N GLU A 175 2.81 -14.18 3.04
CA GLU A 175 4.13 -14.72 3.34
C GLU A 175 5.18 -14.10 2.41
N ILE A 176 6.35 -13.79 2.96
CA ILE A 176 7.53 -13.39 2.19
C ILE A 176 8.63 -14.46 2.23
N ASN A 177 9.41 -14.53 1.15
CA ASN A 177 10.70 -15.21 1.18
C ASN A 177 11.67 -14.36 2.00
N THR A 178 12.06 -14.81 3.19
CA THR A 178 12.94 -14.02 4.07
C THR A 178 14.29 -13.74 3.43
N LYS A 179 14.79 -14.59 2.53
CA LYS A 179 16.07 -14.40 1.82
C LYS A 179 15.98 -13.43 0.64
N THR A 180 14.99 -13.57 -0.23
CA THR A 180 14.88 -12.73 -1.45
C THR A 180 13.99 -11.51 -1.28
N LEU A 181 13.26 -11.45 -0.17
CA LEU A 181 12.23 -10.47 0.15
C LEU A 181 11.04 -10.46 -0.84
N ASP A 182 10.90 -11.51 -1.67
CA ASP A 182 9.76 -11.64 -2.57
C ASP A 182 8.49 -12.01 -1.81
N VAL A 183 7.38 -11.38 -2.19
CA VAL A 183 6.03 -11.78 -1.76
C VAL A 183 5.70 -13.14 -2.41
N LYS A 184 5.34 -14.13 -1.60
CA LYS A 184 5.10 -15.52 -2.05
C LYS A 184 3.63 -15.81 -2.26
N ALA A 185 2.85 -15.84 -1.18
CA ALA A 185 1.45 -16.26 -1.21
C ALA A 185 0.64 -15.55 -0.12
N PRO A 186 -0.66 -15.29 -0.35
CA PRO A 186 -1.54 -14.80 0.70
C PRO A 186 -1.75 -15.87 1.77
N VAL A 187 -2.12 -15.45 2.97
CA VAL A 187 -2.62 -16.34 4.01
C VAL A 187 -4.03 -16.78 3.63
N GLY A 188 -4.21 -18.08 3.46
CA GLY A 188 -5.48 -18.67 3.02
C GLY A 188 -5.83 -18.37 1.56
N SER A 189 -6.92 -18.95 1.09
CA SER A 189 -7.52 -18.63 -0.20
C SER A 189 -8.45 -17.41 -0.08
N LEU A 190 -8.68 -16.73 -1.20
CA LEU A 190 -9.44 -15.48 -1.20
C LEU A 190 -10.89 -15.64 -0.70
N ASP A 191 -11.49 -16.82 -0.88
CA ASP A 191 -12.85 -17.18 -0.46
C ASP A 191 -12.99 -17.46 1.04
N GLU A 192 -11.88 -17.64 1.77
CA GLU A 192 -11.88 -17.69 3.24
C GLU A 192 -12.03 -16.30 3.87
N TRP A 193 -11.76 -15.24 3.09
CA TRP A 193 -11.87 -13.85 3.55
C TRP A 193 -13.21 -13.25 3.17
N ILE A 194 -13.81 -12.52 4.10
CA ILE A 194 -15.08 -11.83 3.91
C ILE A 194 -14.79 -10.39 3.44
N PRO A 195 -15.10 -10.06 2.18
CA PRO A 195 -14.98 -8.69 1.68
C PRO A 195 -16.15 -7.82 2.14
N ASP A 196 -16.04 -6.50 1.95
CA ASP A 196 -17.19 -5.59 2.13
C ASP A 196 -18.37 -6.02 1.21
N PRO A 197 -19.52 -6.41 1.79
CA PRO A 197 -20.64 -6.93 1.02
C PRO A 197 -21.34 -5.87 0.16
N ASN A 198 -21.08 -4.57 0.39
CA ASN A 198 -21.72 -3.48 -0.34
C ASN A 198 -20.94 -3.05 -1.60
N GLN A 199 -19.92 -3.81 -2.00
CA GLN A 199 -19.10 -3.49 -3.15
C GLN A 199 -19.34 -4.42 -4.35
N PRO A 200 -19.10 -3.91 -5.57
CA PRO A 200 -18.95 -4.77 -6.73
C PRO A 200 -17.87 -5.84 -6.50
N ARG A 201 -17.98 -6.96 -7.23
CA ARG A 201 -16.92 -7.97 -7.27
C ARG A 201 -15.71 -7.40 -7.99
N HIS A 202 -14.80 -6.81 -7.23
CA HIS A 202 -13.52 -6.32 -7.71
C HIS A 202 -12.48 -7.44 -7.79
N LEU A 203 -11.49 -7.24 -8.66
CA LEU A 203 -10.32 -8.14 -8.75
C LEU A 203 -9.53 -8.16 -7.44
N PHE A 204 -9.39 -7.00 -6.80
CA PHE A 204 -8.80 -6.83 -5.47
C PHE A 204 -9.91 -6.39 -4.51
N PRO A 205 -10.65 -7.34 -3.93
CA PRO A 205 -11.78 -7.01 -3.07
C PRO A 205 -11.33 -6.26 -1.81
N THR A 206 -12.20 -5.39 -1.30
CA THR A 206 -11.95 -4.69 -0.05
C THR A 206 -12.10 -5.65 1.12
N ILE A 207 -10.98 -6.16 1.60
CA ILE A 207 -10.88 -7.00 2.79
C ILE A 207 -10.18 -6.18 3.86
N LEU A 208 -10.80 -6.04 5.03
CA LEU A 208 -10.16 -5.42 6.18
C LEU A 208 -9.77 -6.52 7.16
N SER A 209 -8.50 -6.49 7.55
CA SER A 209 -7.95 -7.39 8.54
C SER A 209 -7.00 -6.63 9.45
N THR A 210 -6.59 -7.23 10.56
CA THR A 210 -5.59 -6.62 11.43
C THR A 210 -4.20 -6.73 10.81
N ALA A 211 -3.40 -5.66 10.90
CA ALA A 211 -1.97 -5.74 10.63
C ALA A 211 -1.20 -6.51 11.71
N HIS A 212 -1.81 -6.79 12.86
CA HIS A 212 -1.14 -7.36 14.04
C HIS A 212 -1.77 -8.70 14.46
N PRO A 213 -1.82 -9.72 13.59
CA PRO A 213 -2.16 -11.06 14.04
C PRO A 213 -1.09 -11.56 15.01
N ILE A 214 -1.49 -12.48 15.89
CA ILE A 214 -0.60 -13.05 16.91
C ILE A 214 -0.45 -14.55 16.62
N PHE A 215 0.79 -15.01 16.58
CA PHE A 215 1.10 -16.43 16.54
C PHE A 215 1.45 -16.92 17.95
N ASP A 216 0.71 -17.92 18.44
CA ASP A 216 1.02 -18.58 19.70
C ASP A 216 1.94 -19.78 19.44
N HIS A 217 3.19 -19.69 19.88
CA HIS A 217 4.18 -20.76 19.72
C HIS A 217 3.90 -21.99 20.60
N GLN A 218 3.07 -21.88 21.65
CA GLN A 218 2.74 -23.02 22.50
C GLN A 218 1.63 -23.88 21.90
N THR A 219 0.60 -23.24 21.34
CA THR A 219 -0.53 -23.95 20.72
C THR A 219 -0.37 -24.13 19.21
N GLU A 220 0.61 -23.45 18.61
CA GLU A 220 0.83 -23.37 17.16
C GLU A 220 -0.38 -22.81 16.40
N GLU A 221 -1.07 -21.82 16.98
CA GLU A 221 -2.24 -21.19 16.41
C GLU A 221 -1.97 -19.74 15.98
N MET A 222 -2.60 -19.32 14.89
CA MET A 222 -2.59 -17.93 14.44
C MET A 222 -3.94 -17.27 14.70
N PHE A 223 -3.92 -16.27 15.58
CA PHE A 223 -5.08 -15.45 15.89
C PHE A 223 -5.08 -14.22 14.99
N THR A 224 -6.14 -14.09 14.18
CA THR A 224 -6.34 -12.95 13.29
C THR A 224 -7.80 -12.49 13.34
N VAL A 225 -8.05 -11.30 12.80
CA VAL A 225 -9.39 -10.72 12.70
C VAL A 225 -9.62 -10.25 11.28
N ASN A 226 -10.71 -10.70 10.67
CA ASN A 226 -11.29 -10.13 9.48
C ASN A 226 -12.55 -9.36 9.88
N TYR A 227 -12.55 -8.06 9.63
CA TYR A 227 -13.67 -7.20 9.97
C TYR A 227 -14.19 -6.50 8.71
N SER A 228 -15.43 -6.02 8.78
CA SER A 228 -15.99 -5.21 7.70
C SER A 228 -16.44 -3.87 8.23
N ARG A 229 -16.18 -2.84 7.43
CA ARG A 229 -16.80 -1.53 7.56
C ARG A 229 -17.18 -1.14 6.15
N SER A 230 -18.40 -0.61 5.96
CA SER A 230 -18.79 -0.12 4.63
C SER A 230 -17.73 0.84 4.10
N LEU A 231 -17.17 0.56 2.93
CA LEU A 231 -16.19 1.43 2.27
C LEU A 231 -16.78 2.81 2.03
N LEU A 232 -18.09 2.93 1.79
CA LEU A 232 -18.75 4.23 1.73
C LEU A 232 -18.59 5.01 3.03
N ASN A 233 -18.67 4.34 4.18
CA ASN A 233 -18.41 4.97 5.47
C ASN A 233 -16.91 5.28 5.66
N LEU A 234 -16.01 4.43 5.18
CA LEU A 234 -14.55 4.68 5.22
C LEU A 234 -14.16 5.86 4.32
N LEU A 235 -14.70 5.94 3.11
CA LEU A 235 -14.52 7.04 2.17
C LEU A 235 -15.18 8.32 2.67
N ARG A 236 -16.34 8.24 3.35
CA ARG A 236 -17.03 9.39 3.97
C ARG A 236 -16.22 10.08 5.07
N ILE A 237 -15.27 9.39 5.71
CA ILE A 237 -14.30 10.01 6.63
C ILE A 237 -13.47 11.09 5.90
N PHE A 238 -13.34 10.97 4.57
CA PHE A 238 -12.61 11.88 3.70
C PHE A 238 -13.59 12.58 2.75
N PRO A 239 -14.16 13.75 3.10
CA PRO A 239 -15.31 14.38 2.43
C PRO A 239 -15.16 14.60 0.92
N TRP A 240 -13.92 14.63 0.42
CA TRP A 240 -13.57 14.85 -0.98
C TRP A 240 -13.59 13.59 -1.86
N SER A 241 -13.53 12.39 -1.26
CA SER A 241 -13.47 11.11 -1.98
C SER A 241 -14.71 10.88 -2.86
N PHE A 242 -15.87 11.30 -2.37
CA PHE A 242 -17.16 11.11 -3.02
C PHE A 242 -17.29 11.94 -4.30
N SER A 243 -16.85 13.21 -4.26
CA SER A 243 -16.86 14.12 -5.41
C SER A 243 -15.94 13.62 -6.53
N LEU A 244 -14.75 13.12 -6.19
CA LEU A 244 -13.79 12.57 -7.15
C LEU A 244 -14.36 11.33 -7.86
N LEU A 245 -14.90 10.37 -7.11
CA LEU A 245 -15.55 9.17 -7.65
C LEU A 245 -16.72 9.53 -8.56
N THR A 246 -17.59 10.46 -8.15
CA THR A 246 -18.69 10.92 -9.00
C THR A 246 -18.19 11.61 -10.27
N ASN A 247 -17.13 12.42 -10.22
CA ASN A 247 -16.60 13.09 -11.40
C ASN A 247 -15.88 12.15 -12.36
N ILE A 248 -15.19 11.11 -11.86
CA ILE A 248 -14.59 10.05 -12.69
C ILE A 248 -15.70 9.24 -13.39
N ILE A 249 -16.74 8.87 -12.65
CA ILE A 249 -17.86 8.06 -13.18
C ILE A 249 -18.74 8.89 -14.14
N VAL A 250 -19.05 10.15 -13.81
CA VAL A 250 -19.93 11.04 -14.59
C VAL A 250 -19.19 11.71 -15.74
N GLY A 251 -17.94 12.10 -15.57
CA GLY A 251 -17.09 12.71 -16.61
C GLY A 251 -16.91 11.81 -17.83
N ASN A 252 -16.86 10.48 -17.61
CA ASN A 252 -16.87 9.48 -18.67
C ASN A 252 -18.24 9.34 -19.36
N ARG A 253 -19.36 9.55 -18.66
CA ARG A 253 -20.70 9.60 -19.27
C ARG A 253 -20.92 10.85 -20.13
N THR A 254 -20.27 11.97 -19.82
CA THR A 254 -20.32 13.18 -20.67
C THR A 254 -19.47 13.05 -21.92
N LYS A 255 -18.32 12.35 -21.88
CA LYS A 255 -17.55 12.05 -23.09
C LYS A 255 -18.26 11.08 -24.03
N SER A 256 -18.99 10.08 -23.50
CA SER A 256 -19.74 9.14 -24.34
C SER A 256 -20.98 9.72 -25.03
N ARG A 257 -21.41 10.94 -24.67
CA ARG A 257 -22.56 11.62 -25.29
C ARG A 257 -22.15 12.44 -26.52
N THR A 258 -20.90 12.89 -26.59
CA THR A 258 -20.33 13.59 -27.76
C THR A 258 -20.00 12.60 -28.89
N ASP A 259 -19.59 11.38 -28.56
CA ASP A 259 -19.29 10.33 -29.56
C ASP A 259 -20.54 9.76 -30.23
N LYS A 260 -21.71 9.83 -29.58
CA LYS A 260 -22.98 9.39 -30.18
C LYS A 260 -23.42 10.28 -31.33
N LYS A 261 -23.18 11.60 -31.24
CA LYS A 261 -23.43 12.55 -32.34
C LYS A 261 -22.43 12.40 -33.49
N TYR A 262 -21.19 12.01 -33.20
CA TYR A 262 -20.16 11.78 -34.22
C TYR A 262 -20.39 10.46 -34.99
N LEU A 263 -20.89 9.42 -34.31
CA LEU A 263 -21.31 8.17 -34.95
C LEU A 263 -22.63 8.30 -35.73
N GLU A 264 -23.58 9.10 -35.26
CA GLU A 264 -24.82 9.41 -36.01
C GLU A 264 -24.57 10.25 -37.27
N SER A 265 -23.48 11.04 -37.34
CA SER A 265 -23.06 11.75 -38.56
C SER A 265 -22.25 10.91 -39.56
N LEU A 266 -21.90 9.66 -39.21
CA LEU A 266 -21.15 8.73 -40.07
C LEU A 266 -22.06 7.67 -40.71
N ILE A 267 -23.35 7.64 -40.37
CA ILE A 267 -24.36 6.70 -40.92
C ILE A 267 -25.60 7.47 -41.41
N GLY A 268 -25.42 8.73 -41.83
CA GLY A 268 -26.43 9.55 -42.49
C GLY A 268 -25.87 10.16 -43.77
#